data_AF-A0A2K0T6X1-F1
#
_entry.id   AF-A0A2K0T6X1-F1
#
_cell.length_a   1.000
_cell.length_b   1.000
_cell.length_c   1.000
_cell.angle_alpha   90.00
_cell.angle_beta   90.00
_cell.angle_gamma   90.00
#
_symmetry.space_group_name_H-M   'P 1'
#
loop_
_entity.id
_entity.type
_entity.pdbx_description
1 polymer ?
#
loop_
_entity_poly.entity_id
_entity_poly.type
_entity_poly.pdbx_seq_one_letter_code
_entity_poly.pdbx_strand_id
1 'polypeptide(L)'
;MSYVTRRALSTLIPPKAIGAAPDALRMQRVVSFYEKLPRGAAPEIKGKGLLGRYQAKYFGKNPSATPIVHALLFLIGIGYAQNYYFHLRHHKNNAH
;
A
#
# COMPACT_ATOMS: atom_id res chain seq x y z
N MET A 1 -7.12 -27.22 63.24
CA MET A 1 -7.66 -26.12 62.41
C MET A 1 -7.51 -26.50 60.95
N SER A 2 -8.58 -26.97 60.29
CA SER A 2 -8.54 -27.34 58.87
C SER A 2 -8.84 -26.12 58.00
N TYR A 3 -7.88 -25.74 57.15
CA TYR A 3 -8.07 -24.70 56.14
C TYR A 3 -8.96 -25.24 55.01
N VAL A 4 -10.15 -24.67 54.84
CA VAL A 4 -11.10 -25.04 53.78
C VAL A 4 -10.97 -24.05 52.62
N THR A 5 -10.27 -24.44 51.56
CA THR A 5 -9.93 -23.62 50.37
C THR A 5 -11.06 -23.45 49.34
N ARG A 6 -12.34 -23.43 49.77
CA ARG A 6 -13.51 -23.38 48.86
C ARG A 6 -13.57 -22.14 47.95
N ARG A 7 -12.95 -21.02 48.33
CA ARG A 7 -12.95 -19.77 47.53
C ARG A 7 -12.04 -19.84 46.30
N ALA A 8 -10.97 -20.64 46.32
CA ALA A 8 -10.00 -20.70 45.22
C ALA A 8 -10.57 -21.37 43.96
N LEU A 9 -11.60 -22.23 44.11
CA LEU A 9 -12.27 -22.92 43.00
C LEU A 9 -13.43 -22.13 42.39
N SER A 10 -13.88 -21.03 43.04
CA SER A 10 -15.02 -20.24 42.56
C SER A 10 -14.70 -19.39 41.31
N THR A 11 -13.43 -19.16 41.01
CA THR A 11 -12.95 -18.45 39.80
C THR A 11 -12.53 -19.39 38.68
N LEU A 12 -12.49 -20.70 38.93
CA LEU A 12 -12.11 -21.72 37.94
C LEU A 12 -13.27 -22.09 37.02
N ILE A 13 -14.51 -21.75 37.40
CA ILE A 13 -15.68 -21.94 36.56
C ILE A 13 -15.75 -20.72 35.62
N PRO A 14 -15.43 -20.87 34.32
CA PRO A 14 -15.53 -19.75 33.40
C PRO A 14 -16.99 -19.24 33.39
N PRO A 15 -17.22 -17.92 33.35
CA PRO A 15 -18.57 -17.40 33.14
C PRO A 15 -19.13 -18.04 31.87
N LYS A 16 -20.43 -18.40 31.90
CA LYS A 16 -21.15 -19.10 30.81
C LYS A 16 -20.53 -18.75 29.46
N ALA A 17 -19.99 -19.77 28.77
CA ALA A 17 -19.26 -19.62 27.53
C ALA A 17 -19.96 -18.59 26.65
N ILE A 18 -19.24 -17.51 26.29
CA ILE A 18 -19.65 -16.61 25.22
C ILE A 18 -19.47 -17.41 23.93
N GLY A 19 -20.33 -18.42 23.74
CA GLY A 19 -20.45 -19.16 22.50
C GLY A 19 -20.72 -18.14 21.42
N ALA A 20 -19.98 -18.22 20.32
CA ALA A 20 -20.05 -17.32 19.18
C ALA A 20 -21.51 -16.90 18.95
N ALA A 21 -21.87 -15.71 19.41
CA ALA A 21 -23.27 -15.34 19.51
C ALA A 21 -23.78 -15.26 18.07
N PRO A 22 -24.71 -16.14 17.64
CA PRO A 22 -25.24 -16.09 16.29
C PRO A 22 -25.89 -14.74 16.01
N ASP A 23 -26.32 -14.04 17.07
CA ASP A 23 -26.85 -12.69 17.03
C ASP A 23 -25.77 -11.64 16.73
N ALA A 24 -24.54 -11.80 17.22
CA ALA A 24 -23.43 -10.92 16.83
C ALA A 24 -23.09 -11.06 15.34
N LEU A 25 -23.13 -12.29 14.81
CA LEU A 25 -22.98 -12.57 13.37
C LEU A 25 -24.14 -12.00 12.54
N ARG A 26 -25.38 -12.08 13.03
CA ARG A 26 -26.54 -11.44 12.38
C ARG A 26 -26.40 -9.91 12.37
N MET A 27 -25.99 -9.32 13.47
CA MET A 27 -25.76 -7.88 13.58
C MET A 27 -24.63 -7.41 12.64
N GLN A 28 -23.52 -8.16 12.52
CA GLN A 28 -22.47 -7.87 11.54
C GLN A 28 -22.98 -7.92 10.10
N ARG A 29 -23.85 -8.87 9.75
CA ARG A 29 -24.44 -8.95 8.41
C ARG A 29 -25.29 -7.74 8.08
N VAL A 30 -26.13 -7.28 9.02
CA VAL A 30 -26.96 -6.08 8.83
C VAL A 30 -26.08 -4.84 8.63
N VAL A 31 -25.07 -4.64 9.48
CA VAL A 31 -24.13 -3.52 9.32
C VAL A 31 -23.43 -3.59 7.96
N SER A 32 -22.91 -4.77 7.59
CA SER A 32 -22.22 -4.96 6.31
C SER A 32 -23.12 -4.75 5.10
N PHE A 33 -24.43 -5.01 5.22
CA PHE A 33 -25.40 -4.77 4.16
C PHE A 33 -25.56 -3.26 3.91
N TYR A 34 -25.68 -2.46 4.97
CA TYR A 34 -25.78 -1.00 4.86
C TYR A 34 -24.44 -0.33 4.49
N GLU A 35 -23.32 -0.92 4.86
CA GLU A 35 -21.99 -0.49 4.41
C GLU A 35 -21.80 -0.70 2.91
N LYS A 36 -22.29 -1.84 2.40
CA LYS A 36 -22.15 -2.29 1.00
C LYS A 36 -23.31 -1.86 0.09
N LEU A 37 -24.27 -1.10 0.60
CA LEU A 37 -25.22 -0.41 -0.26
C LEU A 37 -24.45 0.25 -1.41
N PRO A 38 -24.86 0.11 -2.67
CA PRO A 38 -24.12 0.65 -3.81
C PRO A 38 -23.98 2.17 -3.70
N ARG A 39 -22.94 2.60 -3.00
CA ARG A 39 -22.41 3.95 -3.07
C ARG A 39 -21.79 4.01 -4.46
N GLY A 40 -22.18 5.00 -5.26
CA GLY A 40 -21.61 5.17 -6.60
C GLY A 40 -20.07 5.07 -6.57
N ALA A 41 -19.47 4.70 -7.70
CA ALA A 41 -18.03 4.44 -7.78
C ALA A 41 -17.23 5.51 -7.03
N ALA A 42 -16.39 5.08 -6.09
CA ALA A 42 -15.57 5.99 -5.30
C ALA A 42 -14.78 6.91 -6.26
N PRO A 43 -14.73 8.23 -5.99
CA PRO A 43 -14.05 9.16 -6.87
C PRO A 43 -12.59 8.73 -7.05
N GLU A 44 -12.14 8.72 -8.30
CA GLU A 44 -10.76 8.33 -8.63
C GLU A 44 -9.78 9.19 -7.81
N ILE A 45 -8.89 8.51 -7.08
CA ILE A 45 -7.89 9.14 -6.24
C ILE A 45 -6.87 9.82 -7.16
N LYS A 46 -7.16 11.06 -7.53
CA LYS A 46 -6.23 11.90 -8.28
C LYS A 46 -5.10 12.29 -7.34
N GLY A 47 -3.96 11.62 -7.45
CA GLY A 47 -2.77 11.96 -6.69
C GLY A 47 -2.44 13.45 -6.83
N LYS A 48 -2.53 14.20 -5.73
CA LYS A 48 -2.17 15.63 -5.71
C LYS A 48 -0.65 15.71 -5.60
N GLY A 49 0.03 16.01 -6.71
CA GLY A 49 1.48 16.17 -6.77
C GLY A 49 2.03 16.00 -8.19
N LEU A 50 3.29 16.37 -8.41
CA LEU A 50 3.95 16.23 -9.72
C LEU A 50 3.98 14.76 -10.17
N LEU A 51 4.35 13.86 -9.26
CA LEU A 51 4.34 12.41 -9.53
C LEU A 51 2.92 11.88 -9.75
N GLY A 52 1.94 12.35 -8.98
CA GLY A 52 0.52 11.97 -9.14
C GLY A 52 -0.05 12.39 -10.51
N ARG A 53 0.35 13.56 -11.02
CA ARG A 53 0.00 14.01 -12.39
C ARG A 53 0.65 13.16 -13.46
N TYR A 54 1.93 12.83 -13.31
CA TYR A 54 2.65 11.95 -14.24
C TYR A 54 2.03 10.54 -14.26
N GLN A 55 1.74 9.99 -13.08
CA GLN A 55 1.07 8.69 -12.95
C GLN A 55 -0.31 8.70 -13.59
N ALA A 56 -1.14 9.72 -13.32
CA ALA A 56 -2.46 9.83 -13.93
C ALA A 56 -2.41 9.92 -15.47
N LYS A 57 -1.38 10.57 -16.02
CA LYS A 57 -1.22 10.75 -17.47
C LYS A 57 -0.76 9.49 -18.20
N TYR A 58 0.12 8.68 -17.60
CA TYR A 58 0.77 7.58 -18.30
C TYR A 58 0.40 6.17 -17.79
N PHE A 59 -0.12 6.06 -16.58
CA PHE A 59 -0.51 4.79 -15.94
C PHE A 59 -2.01 4.74 -15.59
N GLY A 60 -2.79 5.73 -16.02
CA GLY A 60 -4.24 5.80 -15.78
C GLY A 60 -5.05 4.90 -16.72
N LYS A 61 -6.26 5.35 -17.08
CA LYS A 61 -7.21 4.59 -17.92
C LYS A 61 -6.67 4.09 -19.26
N ASN A 62 -5.69 4.80 -19.82
CA ASN A 62 -5.01 4.42 -21.07
C ASN A 62 -3.53 4.21 -20.76
N PRO A 63 -3.13 3.02 -20.32
CA PRO A 63 -1.73 2.73 -20.03
C PRO A 63 -0.92 2.85 -21.32
N SER A 64 0.16 3.63 -21.28
CA SER A 64 1.05 3.85 -22.42
C SER A 64 2.47 3.35 -22.10
N ALA A 65 3.19 2.89 -23.12
CA ALA A 65 4.59 2.50 -23.02
C ALA A 65 5.55 3.70 -22.85
N THR A 66 5.03 4.92 -22.88
CA THR A 66 5.84 6.15 -22.75
C THR A 66 6.74 6.18 -21.51
N PRO A 67 6.35 5.73 -20.30
CA PRO A 67 7.26 5.74 -19.15
C PRO A 67 8.54 4.92 -19.37
N ILE A 68 8.45 3.82 -20.13
CA ILE A 68 9.60 3.00 -20.48
C ILE A 68 10.57 3.81 -21.35
N VAL A 69 10.04 4.55 -22.33
CA VAL A 69 10.85 5.43 -23.19
C VAL A 69 11.51 6.55 -22.37
N HIS A 70 10.80 7.16 -21.43
CA HIS A 70 11.38 8.19 -20.54
C HIS A 70 12.53 7.61 -19.71
N ALA A 71 12.37 6.40 -19.17
CA ALA A 71 13.42 5.72 -18.41
C ALA A 71 14.65 5.43 -19.28
N LEU A 72 14.44 4.96 -20.51
CA LEU A 72 15.53 4.67 -21.45
C LEU A 72 16.32 5.95 -21.81
N LEU A 73 15.61 7.03 -22.14
CA LEU A 73 16.21 8.32 -22.44
C LEU A 73 16.98 8.89 -21.24
N PHE A 74 16.44 8.73 -20.03
CA PHE A 74 17.11 9.14 -18.80
C PHE A 74 18.43 8.38 -18.59
N LEU A 75 18.41 7.05 -18.76
CA LEU A 75 19.61 6.21 -18.64
C LEU A 75 20.67 6.58 -19.69
N ILE A 76 20.28 6.75 -20.95
CA ILE A 76 21.19 7.14 -22.03
C ILE A 76 21.79 8.52 -21.76
N GLY A 77 20.96 9.49 -21.36
CA GLY A 77 21.40 10.85 -21.07
C GLY A 77 22.41 10.91 -19.92
N ILE A 78 22.14 10.20 -18.82
CA ILE A 78 23.08 10.10 -17.69
C ILE A 78 24.35 9.36 -18.10
N GLY A 79 24.23 8.23 -18.79
CA GLY A 79 25.39 7.45 -19.25
C GLY A 79 26.30 8.27 -20.16
N TYR A 80 25.72 9.04 -21.09
CA TYR A 80 26.49 9.95 -21.94
C TYR A 80 27.14 11.08 -21.14
N ALA A 81 26.42 11.69 -20.20
CA ALA A 81 26.96 12.74 -19.35
C ALA A 81 28.15 12.24 -18.50
N GLN A 82 28.03 11.04 -17.92
CA GLN A 82 29.12 10.38 -17.19
C GLN A 82 30.31 10.08 -18.11
N ASN A 83 30.06 9.46 -19.26
CA ASN A 83 31.11 9.16 -20.22
C ASN A 83 31.83 10.44 -20.68
N TYR A 84 31.08 11.51 -20.90
CA TYR A 84 31.62 12.81 -21.25
C TYR A 84 32.49 13.39 -20.14
N TYR A 85 32.01 13.35 -18.91
CA TYR A 85 32.73 13.89 -17.75
C TYR A 85 34.01 13.13 -17.45
N PHE A 86 33.99 11.79 -17.46
CA PHE A 86 35.12 10.96 -17.06
C PHE A 86 36.09 10.62 -18.19
N HIS A 87 35.61 10.49 -19.43
CA HIS A 87 36.43 10.07 -20.55
C HIS A 87 36.54 11.18 -21.61
N LEU A 88 35.44 11.57 -22.27
CA LEU A 88 35.51 12.40 -23.49
C LEU A 88 36.09 13.81 -23.25
N ARG A 89 35.91 14.41 -22.07
CA ARG A 89 36.46 15.74 -21.75
C ARG A 89 37.99 15.75 -21.67
N HIS A 90 38.62 14.63 -21.32
CA HIS A 90 40.07 14.56 -21.12
C HIS A 90 40.85 14.20 -22.39
N HIS A 91 40.19 13.60 -23.38
CA HIS A 91 40.83 13.23 -24.66
C HIS A 91 41.32 14.42 -25.50
N LYS A 92 40.81 15.64 -25.28
CA LYS A 92 41.28 16.85 -26.02
C LYS A 92 42.41 17.60 -25.30
N ASN A 93 42.56 17.44 -23.99
CA ASN A 93 43.45 18.27 -23.17
C ASN A 93 44.68 17.55 -22.59
N ASN A 94 44.79 16.23 -22.75
CA ASN A 94 46.00 15.47 -22.42
C ASN A 94 46.27 14.46 -23.55
N ALA A 95 47.51 14.44 -24.06
CA ALA A 95 47.97 13.36 -24.91
C ALA A 95 48.11 12.08 -24.07
N HIS A 96 47.66 10.96 -24.63
CA HIS A 96 47.78 9.63 -24.02
C HIS A 96 49.22 9.24 -23.72
#